data_AF-A0A2D1APL0-F1
#
_entry.id   AF-A0A2D1APL0-F1
#
_cell.length_a   1.000
_cell.length_b   1.000
_cell.length_c   1.000
_cell.angle_alpha   90.00
_cell.angle_beta   90.00
_cell.angle_gamma   90.00
#
_symmetry.space_group_name_H-M   'P 1'
#
loop_
_entity.id
_entity.type
_entity.pdbx_description
1 polymer ?
#
loop_
_entity_poly.entity_id
_entity_poly.type
_entity_poly.pdbx_seq_one_letter_code
_entity_poly.pdbx_strand_id
1 'polypeptide(L)' 'IAAANIYTCKKYGPDRVAGFSPIPAMSMVSYAAGSRYMSLMGGTCLSFYDWYCDLPP' A
#
# COMPACT_ATOMS: atom_id res chain seq x y z
N ILE A 1 1.66 8.15 13.61
CA ILE A 1 1.41 7.75 12.20
C ILE A 1 1.40 8.98 11.28
N ALA A 2 0.40 9.88 11.37
CA ALA A 2 0.30 11.02 10.45
C ALA A 2 1.54 11.92 10.41
N ALA A 3 2.11 12.31 11.55
CA ALA A 3 3.32 13.15 11.60
C ALA A 3 4.54 12.49 10.91
N ALA A 4 4.72 11.18 11.12
CA ALA A 4 5.78 10.41 10.46
C ALA A 4 5.56 10.33 8.94
N ASN A 5 4.32 10.05 8.51
CA ASN A 5 3.98 10.02 7.08
C ASN A 5 4.24 11.38 6.43
N ILE A 6 3.80 12.48 7.05
CA ILE A 6 4.04 13.85 6.56
C ILE A 6 5.53 14.15 6.48
N TYR A 7 6.31 13.83 7.53
CA TYR A 7 7.74 14.06 7.55
C TYR A 7 8.44 13.29 6.42
N THR A 8 8.14 12.00 6.27
CA THR A 8 8.74 11.14 5.23
C THR A 8 8.36 11.62 3.84
N CYS A 9 7.08 11.89 3.60
CA CYS A 9 6.60 12.41 2.31
C CYS A 9 7.29 13.72 1.93
N LYS A 10 7.40 14.66 2.89
CA LYS A 10 8.01 15.96 2.65
C LYS A 10 9.52 15.90 2.46
N LYS A 11 10.21 15.02 3.19
CA LYS A 11 11.68 14.97 3.19
C LYS A 11 12.27 14.04 2.13
N TYR A 12 11.60 12.93 1.83
CA TYR A 12 12.13 11.85 1.00
C TYR A 12 11.23 11.45 -0.17
N GLY A 13 9.99 11.93 -0.21
CA GLY A 13 9.00 11.57 -1.23
C GLY A 13 7.92 10.62 -0.70
N PRO A 14 6.70 10.65 -1.28
CA PRO A 14 5.56 9.88 -0.78
C PRO A 14 5.71 8.37 -1.00
N ASP A 15 6.44 7.96 -2.04
CA ASP A 15 6.76 6.57 -2.37
C ASP A 15 7.67 5.87 -1.33
N ARG A 16 8.22 6.63 -0.36
CA ARG A 16 8.95 6.09 0.81
C ARG A 16 8.00 5.63 1.92
N VAL A 17 6.70 5.78 1.74
CA VAL A 17 5.67 5.18 2.57
C VAL A 17 5.01 4.06 1.78
N ALA A 18 5.07 2.84 2.29
CA ALA A 18 4.55 1.65 1.63
C ALA A 18 3.46 0.96 2.47
N GLY A 19 2.50 0.35 1.80
CA GLY A 19 1.47 -0.49 2.40
C GLY A 19 1.43 -1.87 1.75
N PHE A 20 1.36 -2.91 2.58
CA PHE A 20 1.15 -4.29 2.16
C PHE A 20 -0.17 -4.79 2.73
N SER A 21 -1.08 -5.19 1.85
CA SER A 21 -2.32 -5.87 2.20
C SER A 21 -2.64 -6.81 1.04
N PRO A 22 -2.76 -8.13 1.27
CA PRO A 22 -2.96 -9.09 0.19
C PRO A 22 -4.45 -9.38 -0.03
N ILE A 23 -4.75 -10.12 -1.12
CA ILE A 23 -6.04 -10.80 -1.38
C ILE A 23 -7.29 -9.91 -1.11
N PRO A 24 -7.56 -8.90 -1.96
CA PRO A 24 -8.74 -8.06 -1.82
C PRO A 24 -10.06 -8.84 -1.87
N ALA A 25 -10.09 -10.00 -2.52
CA ALA A 25 -11.29 -10.82 -2.66
C ALA A 25 -11.85 -11.36 -1.33
N MET A 26 -11.02 -11.51 -0.29
CA MET A 26 -11.47 -12.01 1.02
C MET A 26 -12.17 -10.93 1.85
N SER A 27 -11.79 -9.65 1.69
CA SER A 27 -12.46 -8.52 2.32
C SER A 27 -12.17 -7.22 1.56
N MET A 28 -12.99 -6.93 0.55
CA MET A 28 -12.73 -5.85 -0.41
C MET A 28 -12.59 -4.47 0.26
N VAL A 29 -13.48 -4.15 1.20
CA VAL A 29 -13.48 -2.84 1.87
C VAL A 29 -12.30 -2.71 2.83
N SER A 30 -11.95 -3.78 3.55
CA SER A 30 -10.79 -3.77 4.45
C SER A 30 -9.49 -3.54 3.67
N TYR A 31 -9.34 -4.19 2.50
CA TYR A 31 -8.22 -3.92 1.60
C TYR A 31 -8.24 -2.47 1.08
N ALA A 32 -9.40 -2.03 0.58
CA ALA A 32 -9.56 -0.72 -0.05
C ALA A 32 -9.31 0.45 0.93
N ALA A 33 -9.58 0.27 2.22
CA ALA A 33 -9.35 1.30 3.23
C ALA A 33 -7.87 1.72 3.29
N GLY A 34 -6.96 0.74 3.30
CA GLY A 34 -5.52 1.00 3.33
C GLY A 34 -4.98 1.46 1.99
N SER A 35 -5.34 0.79 0.89
CA SER A 35 -4.83 1.13 -0.44
C SER A 35 -5.30 2.52 -0.89
N ARG A 36 -6.56 2.91 -0.64
CA ARG A 36 -7.06 4.26 -0.95
C ARG A 36 -6.26 5.35 -0.21
N TYR A 37 -5.97 5.15 1.08
CA TYR A 37 -5.16 6.10 1.85
C TYR A 37 -3.76 6.27 1.26
N MET A 38 -3.09 5.17 0.92
CA MET A 38 -1.76 5.21 0.32
C MET A 38 -1.80 5.85 -1.06
N SER A 39 -2.69 5.43 -1.96
CA SER A 39 -2.78 5.96 -3.32
C SER A 39 -3.10 7.46 -3.35
N LEU A 40 -3.95 7.97 -2.44
CA LEU A 40 -4.24 9.41 -2.35
C LEU A 40 -3.03 10.23 -1.86
N MET A 41 -2.20 9.66 -1.00
CA MET A 41 -0.97 10.30 -0.54
C MET A 41 0.18 10.18 -1.56
N GLY A 42 0.07 9.24 -2.50
CA GLY A 42 1.16 8.87 -3.43
C GLY A 42 2.11 7.80 -2.88
N GLY A 43 1.70 7.06 -1.85
CA GLY A 43 2.44 5.93 -1.30
C GLY A 43 2.33 4.65 -2.13
N THR A 44 3.23 3.71 -1.89
CA THR A 44 3.36 2.49 -2.69
C THR A 44 2.47 1.37 -2.16
N CYS A 45 1.63 0.79 -3.02
CA CYS A 45 0.91 -0.45 -2.73
C CYS A 45 1.69 -1.64 -3.27
N LEU A 46 2.10 -2.56 -2.40
CA LEU A 46 2.88 -3.73 -2.77
C LEU A 46 1.98 -4.84 -3.36
N SER A 47 2.50 -5.55 -4.37
CA SER A 47 1.83 -6.71 -4.97
C SER A 47 1.88 -7.92 -4.02
N PHE A 48 1.01 -8.89 -4.27
CA PHE A 48 0.91 -10.10 -3.45
C PHE A 48 0.89 -11.40 -4.27
N TYR A 49 0.31 -11.42 -5.47
CA TYR A 49 0.03 -12.67 -6.19
C TYR A 49 1.29 -13.29 -6.80
N ASP A 50 2.12 -12.46 -7.41
CA ASP A 50 3.49 -12.76 -7.82
C ASP A 50 4.38 -13.06 -6.60
N TRP A 51 4.29 -12.24 -5.55
CA TRP A 51 5.11 -12.38 -4.34
C TRP A 51 4.84 -13.68 -3.58
N TYR A 52 3.60 -14.15 -3.57
CA TYR A 52 3.20 -15.43 -2.98
C TYR A 52 3.45 -16.62 -3.90
N CYS A 53 3.96 -16.40 -5.11
CA CYS A 53 4.09 -17.42 -6.15
C CYS A 53 2.75 -18.07 -6.54
N ASP A 54 1.63 -17.35 -6.36
CA ASP A 54 0.30 -17.80 -6.76
C ASP A 54 -0.03 -17.36 -8.21
N LEU A 55 0.71 -16.39 -8.76
CA LEU A 55 0.60 -16.00 -10.16
C LEU A 55 1.13 -17.12 -11.07
N PRO A 56 0.30 -17.72 -11.93
CA PRO A 56 0.79 -18.70 -12.90
C PRO A 56 1.79 -18.04 -13.87
N PRO A 57 2.79 -18.80 -14.35
CA PRO A 57 3.79 -18.31 -15.30
C PRO A 57 3.20 -17.91 -16.66
#